data_AF-A0A938S6S0-F1
#
_entry.id   AF-A0A938S6S0-F1
#
_cell.length_a   1.000
_cell.length_b   1.000
_cell.length_c   1.000
_cell.angle_alpha   90.00
_cell.angle_beta   90.00
_cell.angle_gamma   90.00
#
_symmetry.space_group_name_H-M   'P 1'
#
loop_
_entity.id
_entity.type
_entity.pdbx_description
1 polymer ?
#
loop_
_entity_poly.entity_id
_entity_poly.type
_entity_poly.pdbx_seq_one_letter_code
_entity_poly.pdbx_strand_id
1 'polypeptide(L)'
;MKVFQVPMLAMSLVGLSLLSGLDASPAHAGFTFGQVTRLPVPADMGNDVVECLSYDGLEMYIVAYNRPGGQGGWDIWVSKRATTDGAWGPMENLGPGINFSGVDDAPCISADGLTLYFCSRYRPGGNNHWDILKATRPTKDDPWGQAVVLPPPVNWTSTGGNAAHPWISPDGLEMYFNSMRPPNFGSWDIWAARRATTDDPWGDPVNLGPGVSSPYYETFPSLSPDGLLLLFGDSPWGDPVRPGGYGGPDLWMARRASLSDPWQPATNLGPIVNSSGGEAVPRITADGRTLHFFRQESGTWQVPILPIVDFNADGKVDGKEVLGLVEHWGEDYPLGDIGPFAWGDGTVDV
;
A
#
# COMPACT_ATOMS: atom_id res chain seq x y z
N MET A 1 -15.78 -15.30 -7.34
CA MET A 1 -15.06 -14.45 -6.37
C MET A 1 -13.74 -15.13 -6.10
N LYS A 2 -12.60 -14.48 -6.37
CA LYS A 2 -11.28 -15.08 -6.05
C LYS A 2 -11.07 -14.88 -4.55
N VAL A 3 -10.79 -15.97 -3.83
CA VAL A 3 -10.59 -15.96 -2.37
C VAL A 3 -9.10 -15.77 -2.08
N PHE A 4 -8.76 -14.81 -1.22
CA PHE A 4 -7.38 -14.59 -0.77
C PHE A 4 -7.11 -15.40 0.50
N GLN A 5 -6.66 -16.65 0.32
CA GLN A 5 -6.33 -17.54 1.43
C GLN A 5 -5.14 -17.00 2.24
N VAL A 6 -5.19 -17.16 3.56
CA VAL A 6 -4.05 -16.97 4.48
C VAL A 6 -3.30 -18.30 4.59
N PRO A 7 -2.13 -18.49 3.98
CA PRO A 7 -1.30 -19.66 4.27
C PRO A 7 -0.75 -19.51 5.69
N MET A 8 -1.21 -20.32 6.64
CA MET A 8 -0.55 -20.47 7.93
C MET A 8 0.34 -21.71 7.91
N LEU A 9 1.64 -21.52 8.18
CA LEU A 9 2.55 -22.59 8.51
C LEU A 9 2.28 -23.01 9.96
N ALA A 10 1.37 -23.96 10.15
CA ALA A 10 1.19 -24.59 11.47
C ALA A 10 2.42 -25.47 11.78
N MET A 11 3.32 -24.99 12.66
CA MET A 11 4.23 -25.90 13.36
C MET A 11 3.46 -26.59 14.48
N SER A 12 2.82 -27.73 14.18
CA SER A 12 2.32 -28.58 15.26
C SER A 12 3.47 -29.47 15.78
N LEU A 13 3.80 -29.29 17.06
CA LEU A 13 4.55 -30.27 17.83
C LEU A 13 3.55 -31.31 18.34
N VAL A 14 3.84 -32.59 18.07
CA VAL A 14 3.28 -33.84 18.67
C VAL A 14 2.12 -34.53 17.92
N GLY A 15 2.41 -35.74 17.41
CA GLY A 15 1.66 -36.96 17.78
C GLY A 15 0.67 -37.57 16.77
N LEU A 16 1.00 -38.77 16.25
CA LEU A 16 0.21 -39.68 15.41
C LEU A 16 -1.32 -39.76 15.70
N SER A 17 -2.14 -39.78 14.65
CA SER A 17 -2.85 -40.98 14.17
C SER A 17 -3.76 -40.69 12.96
N LEU A 18 -3.94 -41.71 12.12
CA LEU A 18 -4.58 -41.66 10.80
C LEU A 18 -6.05 -41.21 10.82
N LEU A 19 -6.37 -40.27 9.92
CA LEU A 19 -7.63 -40.24 9.15
C LEU A 19 -7.30 -39.81 7.72
N SER A 20 -6.91 -40.77 6.89
CA SER A 20 -6.88 -40.62 5.42
C SER A 20 -8.30 -40.80 4.89
N GLY A 21 -8.95 -39.74 4.40
CA GLY A 21 -10.24 -39.90 3.71
C GLY A 21 -11.20 -38.71 3.64
N LEU A 22 -10.82 -37.52 4.11
CA LEU A 22 -11.55 -36.28 3.85
C LEU A 22 -10.54 -35.25 3.38
N ASP A 23 -10.33 -35.14 2.07
CA ASP A 23 -9.72 -33.95 1.47
C ASP A 23 -10.73 -32.80 1.59
N ALA A 24 -11.00 -32.36 2.83
CA ALA A 24 -11.46 -31.01 3.06
C ALA A 24 -10.23 -30.14 2.90
N SER A 25 -10.19 -29.33 1.83
CA SER A 25 -9.24 -28.21 1.74
C SER A 25 -9.24 -27.50 3.09
N PRO A 26 -8.07 -27.15 3.68
CA PRO A 26 -8.07 -26.33 4.87
C PRO A 26 -8.94 -25.12 4.59
N ALA A 27 -9.97 -24.93 5.40
CA ALA A 27 -10.74 -23.70 5.34
C ALA A 27 -9.82 -22.64 5.97
N HIS A 28 -9.81 -21.43 5.38
CA HIS A 28 -8.94 -20.34 5.79
C HIS A 28 -9.81 -19.11 6.01
N ALA A 29 -9.48 -18.25 6.98
CA ALA A 29 -9.92 -16.87 6.92
C ALA A 29 -9.34 -16.29 5.64
N GLY A 30 -10.22 -15.65 4.90
CA GLY A 30 -9.88 -14.92 3.69
C GLY A 30 -10.68 -13.64 3.68
N PHE A 31 -10.21 -12.69 2.90
CA PHE A 31 -11.03 -11.55 2.54
C PHE A 31 -11.35 -11.61 1.05
N THR A 32 -12.31 -10.79 0.66
CA THR A 32 -12.63 -10.47 -0.72
C THR A 32 -12.71 -8.96 -0.88
N PHE A 33 -12.72 -8.52 -2.13
CA PHE A 33 -13.10 -7.16 -2.47
C PHE A 33 -14.59 -7.09 -2.76
N GLY A 34 -15.24 -6.02 -2.33
CA GLY A 34 -16.64 -5.74 -2.66
C GLY A 34 -16.80 -5.08 -4.03
N GLN A 35 -17.81 -4.23 -4.16
CA GLN A 35 -18.06 -3.52 -5.41
C GLN A 35 -17.07 -2.36 -5.61
N VAL A 36 -16.40 -2.35 -6.76
CA VAL A 36 -15.52 -1.26 -7.17
C VAL A 36 -16.37 -0.02 -7.54
N THR A 37 -16.00 1.14 -6.99
CA THR A 37 -16.66 2.42 -7.26
C THR A 37 -15.64 3.50 -7.56
N ARG A 38 -16.06 4.55 -8.27
CA ARG A 38 -15.21 5.71 -8.56
C ARG A 38 -14.89 6.46 -7.28
N LEU A 39 -13.63 6.81 -7.07
CA LEU A 39 -13.27 7.79 -6.04
C LEU A 39 -13.52 9.20 -6.62
N PRO A 40 -14.37 10.03 -6.02
CA PRO A 40 -14.65 11.36 -6.57
C PRO A 40 -13.43 12.29 -6.44
N VAL A 41 -12.77 12.57 -7.56
CA VAL A 41 -11.66 13.54 -7.65
C VAL A 41 -12.19 14.89 -8.14
N PRO A 42 -11.95 16.01 -7.42
CA PRO A 42 -12.46 17.32 -7.81
C PRO A 42 -11.85 17.82 -9.11
N ALA A 43 -12.71 18.15 -10.09
CA ALA A 43 -12.27 18.66 -11.40
C ALA A 43 -11.19 17.78 -12.07
N ASP A 44 -11.41 16.47 -12.01
CA ASP A 44 -10.56 15.43 -12.62
C ASP A 44 -10.39 15.67 -14.14
N MET A 45 -9.14 15.76 -14.59
CA MET A 45 -8.78 15.88 -16.01
C MET A 45 -8.50 14.53 -16.70
N GLY A 46 -8.66 13.41 -15.98
CA GLY A 46 -8.48 12.04 -16.47
C GLY A 46 -7.07 11.49 -16.32
N ASN A 47 -6.12 12.32 -15.91
CA ASN A 47 -4.74 11.96 -15.58
C ASN A 47 -4.34 12.38 -14.14
N ASP A 48 -5.32 12.78 -13.33
CA ASP A 48 -5.13 13.10 -11.92
C ASP A 48 -5.15 11.80 -11.10
N VAL A 49 -4.07 11.54 -10.36
CA VAL A 49 -3.87 10.29 -9.62
C VAL A 49 -3.95 10.56 -8.13
N VAL A 50 -4.90 9.96 -7.42
CA VAL A 50 -4.91 10.04 -5.94
C VAL A 50 -3.89 9.07 -5.40
N GLU A 51 -2.85 9.62 -4.80
CA GLU A 51 -1.68 8.87 -4.33
C GLU A 51 -1.66 8.75 -2.82
N CYS A 52 -2.41 9.58 -2.09
CA CYS A 52 -2.48 9.50 -0.64
C CYS A 52 -3.72 10.20 -0.09
N LEU A 53 -4.32 9.63 0.95
CA LEU A 53 -5.25 10.31 1.84
C LEU A 53 -4.56 10.49 3.19
N SER A 54 -4.87 11.58 3.90
CA SER A 54 -4.48 11.71 5.30
C SER A 54 -5.17 10.67 6.18
N TYR A 55 -4.56 10.36 7.31
CA TYR A 55 -5.05 9.37 8.26
C TYR A 55 -6.41 9.72 8.86
N ASP A 56 -6.71 11.01 9.04
CA ASP A 56 -8.04 11.49 9.43
C ASP A 56 -9.06 11.49 8.26
N GLY A 57 -8.60 11.18 7.05
CA GLY A 57 -9.40 11.16 5.83
C GLY A 57 -9.85 12.54 5.36
N LEU A 58 -9.26 13.65 5.84
CA LEU A 58 -9.71 15.01 5.54
C LEU A 58 -8.90 15.73 4.44
N GLU A 59 -7.73 15.19 4.07
CA GLU A 59 -6.90 15.67 2.97
C GLU A 59 -6.71 14.56 1.94
N MET A 60 -6.81 14.91 0.67
CA MET A 60 -6.52 14.07 -0.48
C MET A 60 -5.35 14.67 -1.24
N TYR A 61 -4.28 13.90 -1.40
CA TYR A 61 -3.10 14.26 -2.16
C TYR A 61 -3.18 13.64 -3.54
N ILE A 62 -3.13 14.50 -4.55
CA ILE A 62 -3.31 14.15 -5.96
C ILE A 62 -2.05 14.54 -6.71
N VAL A 63 -1.53 13.66 -7.54
CA VAL A 63 -0.47 13.99 -8.49
C VAL A 63 -1.10 14.25 -9.85
N ALA A 64 -0.77 15.39 -10.45
CA ALA A 64 -1.36 15.85 -11.70
C ALA A 64 -0.28 16.29 -12.69
N TYR A 65 -0.39 15.84 -13.95
CA TYR A 65 0.58 16.17 -15.00
C TYR A 65 0.17 17.42 -15.78
N ASN A 66 1.05 18.45 -15.76
CA ASN A 66 0.91 19.74 -16.46
C ASN A 66 -0.46 20.41 -16.25
N ARG A 67 -1.02 20.25 -15.05
CA ARG A 67 -2.29 20.88 -14.69
C ARG A 67 -2.14 22.40 -14.65
N PRO A 68 -3.08 23.18 -15.22
CA PRO A 68 -3.08 24.63 -15.10
C PRO A 68 -3.00 25.08 -13.64
N GLY A 69 -2.07 25.99 -13.32
CA GLY A 69 -1.78 26.42 -11.96
C GLY A 69 -0.68 25.61 -11.25
N GLY A 70 -0.11 24.60 -11.92
CA GLY A 70 1.07 23.86 -11.47
C GLY A 70 2.40 24.54 -11.81
N GLN A 71 3.51 23.89 -11.44
CA GLN A 71 4.88 24.33 -11.75
C GLN A 71 5.51 23.60 -12.94
N GLY A 72 4.74 22.70 -13.57
CA GLY A 72 5.13 21.96 -14.76
C GLY A 72 5.56 20.53 -14.43
N GLY A 73 5.50 19.65 -15.42
CA GLY A 73 5.73 18.24 -15.19
C GLY A 73 4.64 17.63 -14.30
N TRP A 74 5.02 16.86 -13.28
CA TRP A 74 4.07 16.27 -12.33
C TRP A 74 4.15 17.05 -11.03
N ASP A 75 3.01 17.58 -10.60
CA ASP A 75 2.86 18.39 -9.39
C ASP A 75 1.98 17.67 -8.37
N ILE A 76 2.28 17.87 -7.08
CA ILE A 76 1.46 17.43 -5.95
C ILE A 76 0.44 18.53 -5.61
N TRP A 77 -0.82 18.15 -5.56
CA TRP A 77 -1.98 18.96 -5.20
C TRP A 77 -2.65 18.37 -3.96
N VAL A 78 -3.42 19.20 -3.25
CA VAL A 78 -4.26 18.78 -2.14
C VAL A 78 -5.71 19.23 -2.34
N SER A 79 -6.66 18.36 -2.01
CA SER A 79 -8.04 18.76 -1.77
C SER A 79 -8.40 18.46 -0.32
N LYS A 80 -9.21 19.33 0.29
CA LYS A 80 -9.65 19.21 1.68
C LYS A 80 -11.15 19.04 1.78
N ARG A 81 -11.62 18.34 2.82
CA ARG A 81 -13.05 18.25 3.18
C ARG A 81 -13.23 18.42 4.69
N ALA A 82 -14.41 18.86 5.09
CA ALA A 82 -14.71 19.11 6.50
C ALA A 82 -15.00 17.83 7.31
N THR A 83 -15.49 16.78 6.66
CA THR A 83 -15.84 15.50 7.28
C THR A 83 -15.55 14.34 6.31
N THR A 84 -15.43 13.12 6.82
CA THR A 84 -15.14 11.91 6.02
C THR A 84 -16.24 11.53 5.01
N ASP A 85 -17.45 12.09 5.17
CA ASP A 85 -18.56 11.93 4.22
C ASP A 85 -18.83 13.21 3.42
N GLY A 86 -18.09 14.28 3.69
CA GLY A 86 -18.21 15.55 3.02
C GLY A 86 -17.65 15.51 1.60
N ALA A 87 -18.18 16.39 0.75
CA ALA A 87 -17.60 16.62 -0.57
C ALA A 87 -16.19 17.19 -0.47
N TRP A 88 -15.31 16.73 -1.36
CA TRP A 88 -13.98 17.29 -1.55
C TRP A 88 -14.07 18.73 -2.08
N GLY A 89 -13.27 19.62 -1.51
CA GLY A 89 -13.10 21.00 -1.96
C GLY A 89 -12.30 21.10 -3.26
N PRO A 90 -12.03 22.33 -3.73
CA PRO A 90 -11.17 22.52 -4.89
C PRO A 90 -9.77 21.96 -4.63
N MET A 91 -9.07 21.56 -5.70
CA MET A 91 -7.67 21.18 -5.62
C MET A 91 -6.78 22.42 -5.56
N GLU A 92 -5.81 22.41 -4.65
CA GLU A 92 -4.83 23.46 -4.40
C GLU A 92 -3.42 22.91 -4.66
N ASN A 93 -2.61 23.63 -5.44
CA ASN A 93 -1.21 23.23 -5.67
C ASN A 93 -0.41 23.45 -4.38
N LEU A 94 0.45 22.50 -3.99
CA LEU A 94 1.25 22.62 -2.76
C LEU A 94 2.39 23.65 -2.82
N GLY A 95 2.58 24.31 -3.97
CA GLY A 95 3.49 25.44 -4.12
C GLY A 95 4.98 25.06 -4.19
N PRO A 96 5.88 26.05 -4.35
CA PRO A 96 7.30 25.84 -4.67
C PRO A 96 8.14 25.25 -3.54
N GLY A 97 7.60 25.21 -2.32
CA GLY A 97 8.23 24.49 -1.21
C GLY A 97 8.18 22.98 -1.41
N ILE A 98 7.10 22.48 -2.02
CA ILE A 98 6.89 21.06 -2.33
C ILE A 98 7.25 20.77 -3.77
N ASN A 99 6.56 21.41 -4.71
CA ASN A 99 6.70 21.16 -6.14
C ASN A 99 7.90 21.91 -6.74
N PHE A 100 8.52 21.28 -7.73
CA PHE A 100 9.63 21.76 -8.53
C PHE A 100 9.25 21.68 -10.01
N SER A 101 9.98 22.36 -10.90
CA SER A 101 9.70 22.35 -12.35
C SER A 101 9.93 20.99 -13.05
N GLY A 102 10.27 19.96 -12.28
CA GLY A 102 10.60 18.61 -12.74
C GLY A 102 9.44 17.66 -12.55
N VAL A 103 9.65 16.58 -11.81
CA VAL A 103 8.62 15.59 -11.51
C VAL A 103 8.59 15.38 -10.01
N ASP A 104 7.45 15.63 -9.38
CA ASP A 104 7.18 15.35 -7.98
C ASP A 104 5.98 14.41 -7.87
N ASP A 105 6.18 13.29 -7.18
CA ASP A 105 5.28 12.15 -7.28
C ASP A 105 5.24 11.33 -5.98
N ALA A 106 4.23 10.48 -5.88
CA ALA A 106 3.98 9.58 -4.76
C ALA A 106 4.09 10.22 -3.37
N PRO A 107 3.25 11.24 -3.07
CA PRO A 107 3.09 11.75 -1.73
C PRO A 107 2.64 10.65 -0.76
N CYS A 108 3.16 10.70 0.46
CA CYS A 108 2.72 9.93 1.61
C CYS A 108 2.83 10.79 2.86
N ILE A 109 1.69 11.10 3.48
CA ILE A 109 1.58 11.96 4.65
C ILE A 109 1.69 11.13 5.95
N SER A 110 2.41 11.64 6.94
CA SER A 110 2.47 11.05 8.28
C SER A 110 1.11 11.08 8.99
N ALA A 111 0.91 10.21 9.98
CA ALA A 111 -0.37 10.08 10.69
C ALA A 111 -0.83 11.35 11.42
N ASP A 112 0.12 12.13 11.95
CA ASP A 112 -0.15 13.45 12.54
C ASP A 112 -0.49 14.52 11.49
N GLY A 113 -0.26 14.24 10.20
CA GLY A 113 -0.44 15.17 9.11
C GLY A 113 0.64 16.24 9.00
N LEU A 114 1.77 16.13 9.70
CA LEU A 114 2.76 17.21 9.80
C LEU A 114 4.02 17.00 8.95
N THR A 115 4.23 15.79 8.43
CA THR A 115 5.36 15.46 7.56
C THR A 115 4.87 14.81 6.28
N LEU A 116 5.21 15.41 5.13
CA LEU A 116 4.94 14.84 3.81
C LEU A 116 6.23 14.24 3.26
N TYR A 117 6.21 12.94 2.97
CA TYR A 117 7.24 12.26 2.20
C TYR A 117 6.77 12.16 0.75
N PHE A 118 7.69 12.30 -0.20
CA PHE A 118 7.38 12.13 -1.63
C PHE A 118 8.68 11.87 -2.39
N CYS A 119 8.59 11.44 -3.64
CA CYS A 119 9.77 11.31 -4.50
C CYS A 119 9.80 12.40 -5.56
N SER A 120 11.01 12.78 -5.95
CA SER A 120 11.22 13.78 -6.99
C SER A 120 12.33 13.36 -7.93
N ARG A 121 12.23 13.83 -9.18
CA ARG A 121 13.27 13.65 -10.19
C ARG A 121 13.63 14.99 -10.83
N TYR A 122 14.88 15.09 -11.27
CA TYR A 122 15.44 16.24 -12.00
C TYR A 122 15.66 17.51 -11.16
N ARG A 123 15.71 17.41 -9.82
CA ARG A 123 16.08 18.55 -8.98
C ARG A 123 17.56 18.97 -9.20
N PRO A 124 17.88 20.28 -9.12
CA PRO A 124 19.25 20.76 -9.33
C PRO A 124 20.21 20.19 -8.29
N GLY A 125 21.40 19.77 -8.74
CA GLY A 125 22.40 19.14 -7.87
C GLY A 125 22.19 17.63 -7.63
N GLY A 126 21.14 17.02 -8.20
CA GLY A 126 20.91 15.58 -8.18
C GLY A 126 21.62 14.84 -9.32
N ASN A 127 21.74 13.52 -9.18
CA ASN A 127 22.39 12.62 -10.15
C ASN A 127 21.43 12.08 -11.23
N ASN A 128 20.33 12.79 -11.52
CA ASN A 128 19.21 12.30 -12.34
C ASN A 128 18.56 11.00 -11.80
N HIS A 129 18.69 10.77 -10.49
CA HIS A 129 17.99 9.71 -9.78
C HIS A 129 16.59 10.19 -9.36
N TRP A 130 15.73 9.23 -9.05
CA TRP A 130 14.63 9.47 -8.13
C TRP A 130 15.18 9.54 -6.71
N ASP A 131 14.86 10.62 -6.01
CA ASP A 131 15.21 10.82 -4.61
C ASP A 131 13.94 10.99 -3.78
N ILE A 132 13.93 10.45 -2.56
CA ILE A 132 12.87 10.69 -1.57
C ILE A 132 13.17 11.98 -0.80
N LEU A 133 12.19 12.87 -0.74
CA LEU A 133 12.23 14.10 0.03
C LEU A 133 11.26 14.04 1.20
N LYS A 134 11.46 14.91 2.17
CA LYS A 134 10.46 15.25 3.18
C LYS A 134 10.25 16.76 3.28
N ALA A 135 9.04 17.16 3.59
CA ALA A 135 8.69 18.51 4.01
C ALA A 135 7.88 18.45 5.31
N THR A 136 7.94 19.50 6.11
CA THR A 136 7.22 19.60 7.39
C THR A 136 6.39 20.87 7.45
N ARG A 137 5.27 20.83 8.18
CA ARG A 137 4.47 22.01 8.55
C ARG A 137 4.24 22.04 10.07
N PRO A 138 4.21 23.22 10.73
CA PRO A 138 3.98 23.29 12.17
C PRO A 138 2.59 22.82 12.61
N THR A 139 1.56 23.12 11.82
CA THR A 139 0.17 22.65 12.02
C THR A 139 -0.45 22.26 10.67
N LYS A 140 -1.62 21.61 10.68
CA LYS A 140 -2.33 21.22 9.44
C LYS A 140 -2.83 22.40 8.60
N ASP A 141 -2.89 23.59 9.19
CA ASP A 141 -3.33 24.83 8.53
C ASP A 141 -2.16 25.70 8.07
N ASP A 142 -0.94 25.41 8.53
CA ASP A 142 0.24 26.13 8.10
C ASP A 142 0.73 25.65 6.72
N PRO A 143 1.38 26.54 5.95
CA PRO A 143 2.02 26.14 4.70
C PRO A 143 3.14 25.13 4.94
N TRP A 144 3.38 24.30 3.94
CA TRP A 144 4.54 23.40 3.91
C TRP A 144 5.85 24.18 3.90
N GLY A 145 6.83 23.72 4.68
CA GLY A 145 8.22 24.17 4.56
C GLY A 145 8.88 23.67 3.27
N GLN A 146 10.11 24.14 3.04
CA GLN A 146 10.92 23.70 1.90
C GLN A 146 11.24 22.20 2.04
N ALA A 147 10.94 21.43 1.00
CA ALA A 147 11.28 20.02 0.95
C ALA A 147 12.79 19.82 0.94
N VAL A 148 13.26 18.86 1.73
CA VAL A 148 14.66 18.45 1.85
C VAL A 148 14.83 17.00 1.42
N VAL A 149 15.89 16.72 0.67
CA VAL A 149 16.28 15.35 0.28
C VAL A 149 16.64 14.56 1.54
N LEU A 150 16.09 13.36 1.69
CA LEU A 150 16.49 12.48 2.79
C LEU A 150 17.96 12.06 2.63
N PRO A 151 18.75 12.03 3.70
CA PRO A 151 20.14 11.60 3.61
C PRO A 151 20.23 10.09 3.35
N PRO A 152 21.43 9.58 2.98
CA PRO A 152 21.74 8.17 3.13
C PRO A 152 21.41 7.68 4.55
N PRO A 153 20.98 6.43 4.71
CA PRO A 153 21.00 5.37 3.69
C PRO A 153 19.72 5.28 2.83
N VAL A 154 18.73 6.15 3.04
CA VAL A 154 17.48 6.14 2.25
C VAL A 154 17.75 6.53 0.81
N ASN A 155 18.29 7.72 0.55
CA ASN A 155 18.78 8.04 -0.79
C ASN A 155 20.22 7.58 -0.93
N TRP A 156 20.45 6.61 -1.81
CA TRP A 156 21.75 6.00 -2.00
C TRP A 156 22.55 6.78 -3.05
N THR A 157 23.77 7.19 -2.71
CA THR A 157 24.53 8.13 -3.56
C THR A 157 25.32 7.45 -4.68
N SER A 158 25.42 6.11 -4.70
CA SER A 158 26.10 5.39 -5.77
C SER A 158 25.23 5.27 -7.02
N THR A 159 25.85 4.97 -8.17
CA THR A 159 25.17 4.73 -9.45
C THR A 159 24.02 3.74 -9.30
N GLY A 160 22.82 4.11 -9.77
CA GLY A 160 21.61 3.29 -9.64
C GLY A 160 20.86 3.45 -8.32
N GLY A 161 21.30 4.34 -7.43
CA GLY A 161 20.73 4.61 -6.11
C GLY A 161 19.38 5.33 -6.09
N ASN A 162 18.48 4.98 -7.01
CA ASN A 162 17.12 5.50 -7.02
C ASN A 162 16.35 5.06 -5.77
N ALA A 163 15.57 5.96 -5.19
CA ALA A 163 14.57 5.66 -4.18
C ALA A 163 13.28 6.40 -4.54
N ALA A 164 12.17 5.67 -4.67
CA ALA A 164 10.90 6.21 -5.14
C ALA A 164 9.70 5.60 -4.41
N HIS A 165 8.55 6.25 -4.57
CA HIS A 165 7.25 5.86 -4.02
C HIS A 165 7.28 5.50 -2.53
N PRO A 166 7.66 6.46 -1.66
CA PRO A 166 7.72 6.22 -0.23
C PRO A 166 6.34 5.93 0.36
N TRP A 167 6.31 5.00 1.31
CA TRP A 167 5.21 4.80 2.24
C TRP A 167 5.75 4.83 3.66
N ILE A 168 5.12 5.60 4.55
CA ILE A 168 5.52 5.75 5.96
C ILE A 168 4.49 5.09 6.88
N SER A 169 4.96 4.33 7.87
CA SER A 169 4.10 3.72 8.88
C SER A 169 3.42 4.76 9.77
N PRO A 170 2.27 4.42 10.41
CA PRO A 170 1.53 5.37 11.24
C PRO A 170 2.36 5.92 12.42
N ASP A 171 3.21 5.09 13.00
CA ASP A 171 4.17 5.48 14.06
C ASP A 171 5.39 6.25 13.53
N GLY A 172 5.55 6.33 12.22
CA GLY A 172 6.67 6.97 11.55
C GLY A 172 7.99 6.21 11.67
N LEU A 173 8.02 4.96 12.14
CA LEU A 173 9.25 4.22 12.44
C LEU A 173 9.70 3.28 11.32
N GLU A 174 8.84 2.96 10.35
CA GLU A 174 9.16 2.18 9.16
C GLU A 174 8.85 2.98 7.89
N MET A 175 9.76 2.93 6.92
CA MET A 175 9.55 3.46 5.57
C MET A 175 9.76 2.36 4.55
N TYR A 176 8.78 2.18 3.67
CA TYR A 176 8.85 1.27 2.53
C TYR A 176 8.98 2.09 1.26
N PHE A 177 9.81 1.66 0.33
CA PHE A 177 10.04 2.37 -0.93
C PHE A 177 10.66 1.43 -1.95
N ASN A 178 10.50 1.70 -3.24
CA ASN A 178 11.19 0.91 -4.27
C ASN A 178 12.55 1.49 -4.63
N SER A 179 13.50 0.62 -4.94
CA SER A 179 14.88 0.98 -5.26
C SER A 179 15.54 -0.04 -6.18
N MET A 180 16.46 0.43 -7.03
CA MET A 180 17.34 -0.42 -7.86
C MET A 180 18.70 -0.71 -7.18
N ARG A 181 18.82 -0.49 -5.87
CA ARG A 181 20.08 -0.71 -5.16
C ARG A 181 20.46 -2.20 -5.14
N PRO A 182 21.76 -2.56 -5.27
CA PRO A 182 22.20 -3.94 -5.17
C PRO A 182 22.40 -4.41 -3.71
N PRO A 183 22.29 -5.72 -3.41
CA PRO A 183 21.79 -6.78 -4.28
C PRO A 183 20.25 -6.70 -4.43
N ASN A 184 19.75 -6.92 -5.64
CA ASN A 184 18.32 -6.92 -5.97
C ASN A 184 17.94 -8.19 -6.76
N PHE A 185 16.64 -8.39 -6.97
CA PHE A 185 16.08 -9.54 -7.69
C PHE A 185 15.82 -9.26 -9.17
N GLY A 186 16.08 -8.04 -9.63
CA GLY A 186 16.00 -7.67 -11.03
C GLY A 186 16.15 -6.16 -11.21
N SER A 187 15.03 -5.44 -11.14
CA SER A 187 14.99 -4.00 -11.36
C SER A 187 14.65 -3.23 -10.09
N TRP A 188 13.43 -2.73 -9.98
CA TRP A 188 12.93 -2.04 -8.81
C TRP A 188 12.32 -3.05 -7.85
N ASP A 189 13.00 -3.23 -6.73
CA ASP A 189 12.51 -4.05 -5.62
C ASP A 189 11.96 -3.14 -4.53
N ILE A 190 11.10 -3.67 -3.64
CA ILE A 190 10.67 -2.95 -2.44
C ILE A 190 11.68 -3.19 -1.30
N TRP A 191 12.05 -2.10 -0.63
CA TRP A 191 12.97 -2.05 0.50
C TRP A 191 12.28 -1.40 1.70
N ALA A 192 12.70 -1.78 2.91
CA ALA A 192 12.24 -1.19 4.16
C ALA A 192 13.40 -0.61 4.96
N ALA A 193 13.27 0.65 5.39
CA ALA A 193 14.16 1.30 6.35
C ALA A 193 13.45 1.45 7.69
N ARG A 194 14.18 1.35 8.79
CA ARG A 194 13.66 1.49 10.16
C ARG A 194 14.43 2.51 10.96
N ARG A 195 13.80 3.13 11.94
CA ARG A 195 14.44 4.02 12.93
C ARG A 195 13.84 3.80 14.32
N ALA A 196 14.59 4.13 15.37
CA ALA A 196 14.16 3.89 16.74
C ALA A 196 13.13 4.93 17.22
N THR A 197 13.27 6.18 16.79
CA THR A 197 12.33 7.27 17.06
C THR A 197 12.15 8.13 15.81
N THR A 198 11.17 9.03 15.80
CA THR A 198 10.94 9.96 14.69
C THR A 198 12.06 10.99 14.47
N ASP A 199 12.95 11.17 15.45
CA ASP A 199 14.09 12.08 15.40
C ASP A 199 15.39 11.36 15.01
N ASP A 200 15.43 10.03 15.11
CA ASP A 200 16.60 9.23 14.75
C ASP A 200 16.78 9.14 13.23
N PRO A 201 18.04 9.00 12.76
CA PRO A 201 18.30 8.69 11.36
C PRO A 201 17.70 7.34 10.98
N TRP A 202 17.35 7.20 9.70
CA TRP A 202 16.99 5.92 9.13
C TRP A 202 18.19 4.96 9.15
N GLY A 203 17.95 3.71 9.55
CA GLY A 203 18.89 2.61 9.40
C GLY A 203 18.98 2.10 7.96
N ASP A 204 19.93 1.21 7.72
CA ASP A 204 20.18 0.63 6.41
C ASP A 204 18.94 -0.09 5.86
N PRO A 205 18.47 0.25 4.63
CA PRO A 205 17.31 -0.40 4.06
C PRO A 205 17.55 -1.87 3.76
N VAL A 206 16.54 -2.70 4.05
CA VAL A 206 16.54 -4.15 3.82
C VAL A 206 15.57 -4.49 2.69
N ASN A 207 16.02 -5.27 1.72
CA ASN A 207 15.17 -5.79 0.64
C ASN A 207 14.12 -6.75 1.23
N LEU A 208 12.88 -6.67 0.78
CA LEU A 208 11.81 -7.55 1.29
C LEU A 208 11.94 -9.02 0.87
N GLY A 209 12.91 -9.34 0.01
CA GLY A 209 13.25 -10.70 -0.37
C GLY A 209 12.28 -11.30 -1.40
N PRO A 210 12.49 -12.57 -1.77
CA PRO A 210 11.82 -13.21 -2.91
C PRO A 210 10.31 -13.47 -2.71
N GLY A 211 9.78 -13.25 -1.50
CA GLY A 211 8.34 -13.26 -1.27
C GLY A 211 7.64 -12.09 -1.95
N VAL A 212 8.28 -10.93 -2.00
CA VAL A 212 7.76 -9.70 -2.62
C VAL A 212 8.49 -9.40 -3.91
N SER A 213 9.81 -9.29 -3.83
CA SER A 213 10.70 -8.89 -4.92
C SER A 213 10.76 -9.96 -6.00
N SER A 214 10.86 -9.53 -7.25
CA SER A 214 10.94 -10.43 -8.40
C SER A 214 11.88 -9.89 -9.49
N PRO A 215 12.11 -10.65 -10.58
CA PRO A 215 12.80 -10.12 -11.76
C PRO A 215 12.07 -8.97 -12.47
N TYR A 216 10.84 -8.66 -12.08
CA TYR A 216 9.99 -7.61 -12.65
C TYR A 216 10.13 -6.30 -11.85
N TYR A 217 9.10 -5.46 -11.85
CA TYR A 217 9.18 -4.09 -11.37
C TYR A 217 8.12 -3.84 -10.29
N GLU A 218 8.49 -3.92 -9.01
CA GLU A 218 7.59 -3.63 -7.90
C GLU A 218 7.59 -2.14 -7.54
N THR A 219 6.41 -1.53 -7.47
CA THR A 219 6.24 -0.09 -7.20
C THR A 219 5.08 0.19 -6.25
N PHE A 220 5.04 1.42 -5.71
CA PHE A 220 3.94 1.93 -4.88
C PHE A 220 3.55 1.02 -3.70
N PRO A 221 4.49 0.70 -2.78
CA PRO A 221 4.16 -0.06 -1.58
C PRO A 221 3.08 0.64 -0.74
N SER A 222 2.18 -0.15 -0.15
CA SER A 222 1.18 0.31 0.80
C SER A 222 0.94 -0.79 1.83
N LEU A 223 1.36 -0.55 3.08
CA LEU A 223 1.16 -1.48 4.18
C LEU A 223 -0.21 -1.28 4.81
N SER A 224 -0.80 -2.36 5.31
CA SER A 224 -1.91 -2.30 6.23
C SER A 224 -1.53 -1.65 7.57
N PRO A 225 -2.52 -1.16 8.36
CA PRO A 225 -2.23 -0.51 9.64
C PRO A 225 -1.53 -1.40 10.68
N ASP A 226 -1.80 -2.72 10.66
CA ASP A 226 -1.11 -3.72 11.48
C ASP A 226 0.25 -4.16 10.91
N GLY A 227 0.58 -3.72 9.69
CA GLY A 227 1.78 -4.11 8.98
C GLY A 227 1.84 -5.57 8.52
N LEU A 228 0.77 -6.36 8.57
CA LEU A 228 0.77 -7.77 8.21
C LEU A 228 0.44 -8.04 6.72
N LEU A 229 -0.12 -7.05 6.03
CA LEU A 229 -0.44 -7.07 4.61
C LEU A 229 0.32 -5.96 3.88
N LEU A 230 1.08 -6.31 2.85
CA LEU A 230 1.68 -5.37 1.91
C LEU A 230 0.90 -5.44 0.61
N LEU A 231 0.40 -4.30 0.14
CA LEU A 231 -0.13 -4.10 -1.21
C LEU A 231 0.91 -3.37 -2.05
N PHE A 232 1.05 -3.74 -3.31
CA PHE A 232 1.96 -3.10 -4.25
C PHE A 232 1.51 -3.31 -5.69
N GLY A 233 2.06 -2.55 -6.63
CA GLY A 233 1.74 -2.67 -8.05
C GLY A 233 2.95 -3.13 -8.87
N ASP A 234 2.67 -3.72 -10.02
CA ASP A 234 3.63 -3.69 -11.12
C ASP A 234 3.87 -2.24 -11.56
N SER A 235 5.09 -1.94 -12.02
CA SER A 235 5.39 -0.61 -12.57
C SER A 235 4.51 -0.31 -13.79
N PRO A 236 3.82 0.85 -13.84
CA PRO A 236 3.12 1.32 -15.03
C PRO A 236 4.01 1.49 -16.26
N TRP A 237 5.32 1.55 -16.05
CA TRP A 237 6.34 1.81 -17.06
C TRP A 237 7.27 0.62 -17.27
N GLY A 238 7.02 -0.51 -16.59
CA GLY A 238 7.84 -1.72 -16.68
C GLY A 238 7.29 -2.71 -17.72
N ASP A 239 8.18 -3.30 -18.51
CA ASP A 239 7.90 -4.43 -19.41
C ASP A 239 9.08 -5.41 -19.34
N PRO A 240 8.86 -6.71 -19.09
CA PRO A 240 7.58 -7.38 -18.80
C PRO A 240 7.00 -7.08 -17.41
N VAL A 241 5.68 -7.27 -17.26
CA VAL A 241 4.96 -7.31 -15.98
C VAL A 241 5.02 -8.70 -15.34
N ARG A 242 4.72 -8.81 -14.04
CA ARG A 242 4.76 -10.08 -13.30
C ARG A 242 3.75 -11.10 -13.87
N PRO A 243 4.15 -12.35 -14.17
CA PRO A 243 3.25 -13.39 -14.66
C PRO A 243 2.16 -13.74 -13.66
N GLY A 244 0.97 -14.08 -14.16
CA GLY A 244 -0.19 -14.43 -13.34
C GLY A 244 -1.17 -13.28 -13.11
N GLY A 245 -0.96 -12.15 -13.81
CA GLY A 245 -1.89 -11.03 -13.87
C GLY A 245 -3.00 -11.15 -14.92
N TYR A 246 -3.80 -10.10 -15.05
CA TYR A 246 -5.01 -10.04 -15.88
C TYR A 246 -4.88 -9.17 -17.15
N GLY A 247 -3.73 -8.54 -17.37
CA GLY A 247 -3.49 -7.73 -18.56
C GLY A 247 -2.17 -6.96 -18.47
N GLY A 248 -2.29 -5.65 -18.35
CA GLY A 248 -1.17 -4.75 -18.11
C GLY A 248 -0.62 -4.85 -16.68
N PRO A 249 -0.03 -3.77 -16.16
CA PRO A 249 0.44 -3.71 -14.77
C PRO A 249 -0.70 -4.01 -13.80
N ASP A 250 -0.48 -4.91 -12.85
CA ASP A 250 -1.50 -5.37 -11.92
C ASP A 250 -1.16 -5.01 -10.47
N LEU A 251 -2.16 -5.10 -9.60
CA LEU A 251 -1.97 -5.04 -8.15
C LEU A 251 -1.79 -6.42 -7.53
N TRP A 252 -0.90 -6.46 -6.56
CA TRP A 252 -0.45 -7.64 -5.84
C TRP A 252 -0.50 -7.39 -4.33
N MET A 253 -0.54 -8.48 -3.58
CA MET A 253 -0.36 -8.45 -2.13
C MET A 253 0.64 -9.50 -1.67
N ALA A 254 1.34 -9.22 -0.57
CA ALA A 254 2.11 -10.20 0.19
C ALA A 254 1.72 -10.11 1.67
N ARG A 255 1.87 -11.22 2.39
CA ARG A 255 1.49 -11.34 3.81
C ARG A 255 2.67 -11.80 4.66
N ARG A 256 2.66 -11.50 5.95
CA ARG A 256 3.55 -12.10 6.95
C ARG A 256 2.74 -12.43 8.19
N ALA A 257 3.13 -13.48 8.92
CA ALA A 257 2.42 -13.93 10.11
C ALA A 257 2.65 -13.00 11.32
N SER A 258 3.82 -12.35 11.38
CA SER A 258 4.15 -11.34 12.37
C SER A 258 5.08 -10.28 11.77
N LEU A 259 5.30 -9.17 12.48
CA LEU A 259 6.23 -8.11 12.07
C LEU A 259 7.69 -8.58 11.90
N SER A 260 8.03 -9.72 12.50
CA SER A 260 9.36 -10.36 12.39
C SER A 260 9.44 -11.46 11.34
N ASP A 261 8.30 -11.96 10.86
CA ASP A 261 8.29 -13.05 9.89
C ASP A 261 8.58 -12.55 8.48
N PRO A 262 9.19 -13.41 7.64
CA PRO A 262 9.40 -13.08 6.24
C PRO A 262 8.06 -12.93 5.51
N TRP A 263 8.06 -12.08 4.49
CA TRP A 263 6.94 -11.99 3.55
C TRP A 263 6.78 -13.30 2.79
N GLN A 264 5.54 -13.76 2.72
CA GLN A 264 5.10 -14.88 1.90
C GLN A 264 5.01 -14.49 0.41
N PRO A 265 5.01 -15.47 -0.50
CA PRO A 265 4.90 -15.20 -1.94
C PRO A 265 3.70 -14.31 -2.31
N ALA A 266 3.96 -13.30 -3.12
CA ALA A 266 2.94 -12.37 -3.56
C ALA A 266 1.82 -13.05 -4.36
N THR A 267 0.59 -12.58 -4.14
CA THR A 267 -0.63 -13.05 -4.79
C THR A 267 -1.30 -11.89 -5.52
N ASN A 268 -1.72 -12.13 -6.77
CA ASN A 268 -2.44 -11.15 -7.58
C ASN A 268 -3.86 -10.90 -7.03
N LEU A 269 -4.27 -9.62 -6.91
CA LEU A 269 -5.55 -9.17 -6.33
C LEU A 269 -6.82 -9.54 -7.13
N GLY A 270 -6.68 -10.30 -8.22
CA GLY A 270 -7.81 -10.91 -8.90
C GLY A 270 -8.65 -9.93 -9.72
N PRO A 271 -9.66 -10.45 -10.43
CA PRO A 271 -10.36 -9.71 -11.47
C PRO A 271 -11.41 -8.71 -10.96
N ILE A 272 -11.59 -8.61 -9.63
CA ILE A 272 -12.41 -7.56 -9.04
C ILE A 272 -11.64 -6.23 -9.10
N VAL A 273 -10.36 -6.28 -8.72
CA VAL A 273 -9.46 -5.11 -8.71
C VAL A 273 -8.79 -4.95 -10.06
N ASN A 274 -8.11 -6.00 -10.51
CA ASN A 274 -7.33 -5.99 -11.75
C ASN A 274 -8.22 -6.19 -12.97
N SER A 275 -7.98 -5.42 -14.02
CA SER A 275 -8.71 -5.49 -15.29
C SER A 275 -7.79 -5.99 -16.42
N SER A 276 -8.29 -5.98 -17.66
CA SER A 276 -7.43 -6.22 -18.83
C SER A 276 -6.52 -5.03 -19.16
N GLY A 277 -6.81 -3.85 -18.59
CA GLY A 277 -5.98 -2.65 -18.70
C GLY A 277 -4.81 -2.70 -17.72
N GLY A 278 -4.47 -1.57 -17.12
CA GLY A 278 -3.45 -1.50 -16.06
C GLY A 278 -3.98 -0.84 -14.79
N GLU A 279 -3.66 -1.42 -13.65
CA GLU A 279 -3.87 -0.89 -12.31
C GLU A 279 -2.55 -0.56 -11.62
N ALA A 280 -2.55 0.52 -10.84
CA ALA A 280 -1.37 1.00 -10.16
C ALA A 280 -1.74 1.75 -8.88
N VAL A 281 -0.71 2.18 -8.14
CA VAL A 281 -0.85 3.09 -6.98
C VAL A 281 -1.84 2.56 -5.93
N PRO A 282 -1.68 1.32 -5.42
CA PRO A 282 -2.54 0.84 -4.35
C PRO A 282 -2.30 1.68 -3.09
N ARG A 283 -3.38 2.06 -2.42
CA ARG A 283 -3.36 2.72 -1.11
C ARG A 283 -4.49 2.19 -0.24
N ILE A 284 -4.13 1.54 0.85
CA ILE A 284 -5.10 1.11 1.85
C ILE A 284 -5.42 2.27 2.80
N THR A 285 -6.68 2.38 3.20
CA THR A 285 -7.11 3.38 4.19
C THR A 285 -6.58 3.04 5.58
N ALA A 286 -6.46 4.05 6.44
CA ALA A 286 -5.93 3.90 7.80
C ALA A 286 -6.78 2.96 8.69
N ASP A 287 -8.05 2.76 8.36
CA ASP A 287 -8.94 1.79 9.01
C ASP A 287 -8.84 0.38 8.41
N GLY A 288 -8.01 0.18 7.38
CA GLY A 288 -7.82 -1.10 6.70
C GLY A 288 -9.02 -1.59 5.87
N ARG A 289 -10.08 -0.78 5.73
CA ARG A 289 -11.36 -1.23 5.15
C ARG A 289 -11.52 -0.94 3.67
N THR A 290 -10.70 -0.06 3.09
CA THR A 290 -10.84 0.35 1.69
C THR A 290 -9.49 0.37 1.01
N LEU A 291 -9.44 -0.16 -0.21
CA LEU A 291 -8.31 -0.02 -1.13
C LEU A 291 -8.65 1.02 -2.18
N HIS A 292 -7.82 2.06 -2.29
CA HIS A 292 -7.80 3.00 -3.41
C HIS A 292 -6.74 2.57 -4.42
N PHE A 293 -7.03 2.75 -5.70
CA PHE A 293 -6.11 2.42 -6.77
C PHE A 293 -6.40 3.22 -8.03
N PHE A 294 -5.38 3.39 -8.85
CA PHE A 294 -5.49 4.01 -10.16
C PHE A 294 -5.70 2.94 -11.23
N ARG A 295 -6.59 3.22 -12.19
CA ARG A 295 -6.77 2.43 -13.40
C ARG A 295 -6.44 3.29 -14.61
N GLN A 296 -5.43 2.91 -15.38
CA GLN A 296 -4.83 3.72 -16.47
C GLN A 296 -5.84 4.29 -17.46
N GLU A 297 -6.90 3.56 -17.76
CA GLU A 297 -7.90 3.94 -18.76
C GLU A 297 -8.97 4.91 -18.23
N SER A 298 -9.02 5.12 -16.92
CA SER A 298 -10.23 5.66 -16.32
C SER A 298 -9.98 6.58 -15.15
N GLY A 299 -8.88 6.50 -14.40
CA GLY A 299 -8.60 7.36 -13.24
C GLY A 299 -8.63 6.58 -11.93
N THR A 300 -8.93 7.27 -10.83
CA THR A 300 -8.90 6.66 -9.49
C THR A 300 -10.21 5.96 -9.11
N TRP A 301 -10.09 4.80 -8.46
CA TRP A 301 -11.16 3.95 -7.96
C TRP A 301 -10.93 3.56 -6.50
N GLN A 302 -11.99 3.09 -5.86
CA GLN A 302 -11.99 2.53 -4.52
C GLN A 302 -12.77 1.22 -4.46
N VAL A 303 -12.38 0.33 -3.55
CA VAL A 303 -13.07 -0.93 -3.32
C VAL A 303 -12.97 -1.32 -1.84
N PRO A 304 -14.08 -1.75 -1.21
CA PRO A 304 -14.03 -2.20 0.18
C PRO A 304 -13.35 -3.57 0.28
N ILE A 305 -12.59 -3.75 1.35
CA ILE A 305 -11.98 -5.01 1.77
C ILE A 305 -12.91 -5.65 2.79
N LEU A 306 -13.43 -6.83 2.47
CA LEU A 306 -14.50 -7.49 3.21
C LEU A 306 -14.02 -8.84 3.74
N PRO A 307 -14.19 -9.14 5.04
CA PRO A 307 -13.92 -10.48 5.54
C PRO A 307 -14.90 -11.48 4.89
N ILE A 308 -14.43 -12.71 4.67
CA ILE A 308 -15.28 -13.82 4.28
C ILE A 308 -15.82 -14.45 5.58
N VAL A 309 -17.13 -14.33 5.77
CA VAL A 309 -17.79 -14.76 7.02
C VAL A 309 -18.42 -16.16 6.88
N ASP A 310 -18.48 -16.73 5.67
CA ASP A 310 -18.95 -18.11 5.43
C ASP A 310 -17.81 -19.11 5.75
N PHE A 311 -17.58 -19.38 7.04
CA PHE A 311 -16.47 -20.20 7.53
C PHE A 311 -16.62 -21.69 7.20
N ASN A 312 -17.86 -22.17 7.06
CA ASN A 312 -18.14 -23.58 6.78
C ASN A 312 -18.29 -23.87 5.27
N ALA A 313 -18.25 -22.83 4.43
CA ALA A 313 -18.38 -22.86 2.98
C ALA A 313 -19.69 -23.51 2.46
N ASP A 314 -20.79 -23.40 3.22
CA ASP A 314 -22.11 -23.91 2.82
C ASP A 314 -22.90 -22.91 1.94
N GLY A 315 -22.30 -21.76 1.64
CA GLY A 315 -22.86 -20.70 0.81
C GLY A 315 -23.83 -19.80 1.57
N LYS A 316 -23.88 -19.89 2.90
CA LYS A 316 -24.73 -19.07 3.76
C LYS A 316 -23.91 -18.44 4.88
N VAL A 317 -24.39 -17.31 5.36
CA VAL A 317 -23.95 -16.72 6.62
C VAL A 317 -25.12 -16.86 7.57
N ASP A 318 -25.03 -17.83 8.49
CA ASP A 318 -26.07 -18.20 9.44
C ASP A 318 -25.54 -18.34 10.88
N GLY A 319 -26.34 -18.95 11.76
CA GLY A 319 -25.99 -19.08 13.18
C GLY A 319 -24.76 -19.96 13.43
N LYS A 320 -24.35 -20.80 12.48
CA LYS A 320 -23.16 -21.66 12.61
C LYS A 320 -21.87 -20.85 12.56
N GLU A 321 -21.82 -19.80 11.75
CA GLU A 321 -20.64 -18.94 11.62
C GLU A 321 -20.43 -18.16 12.93
N VAL A 322 -21.51 -17.65 13.50
CA VAL A 322 -21.49 -16.99 14.81
C VAL A 322 -21.06 -17.97 15.92
N LEU A 323 -21.57 -19.20 15.88
CA LEU A 323 -21.17 -20.23 16.84
C LEU A 323 -19.68 -20.54 16.73
N GLY A 324 -19.16 -20.70 15.51
CA GLY A 324 -17.74 -20.94 15.27
C GLY A 324 -16.84 -19.82 15.81
N LEU A 325 -17.23 -18.55 15.68
CA LEU A 325 -16.49 -17.43 16.28
C LEU A 325 -16.51 -17.48 17.81
N VAL A 326 -17.65 -17.79 18.41
CA VAL A 326 -17.80 -17.86 19.87
C VAL A 326 -17.04 -19.04 20.46
N GLU A 327 -17.04 -20.19 19.78
CA GLU A 327 -16.33 -21.40 20.22
C GLU A 327 -14.82 -21.20 20.23
N HIS A 328 -14.29 -20.43 19.29
CA HIS A 328 -12.86 -20.18 19.13
C HIS A 328 -12.42 -18.80 19.62
N TRP A 329 -13.27 -18.09 20.38
CA TRP A 329 -13.00 -16.72 20.78
C TRP A 329 -11.69 -16.59 21.58
N GLY A 330 -10.78 -15.74 21.11
CA GLY A 330 -9.47 -15.55 21.70
C GLY A 330 -8.46 -16.67 21.42
N GLU A 331 -8.79 -17.61 20.53
CA GLU A 331 -7.88 -18.66 20.07
C GLU A 331 -7.20 -18.27 18.75
N ASP A 332 -6.01 -18.84 18.51
CA ASP A 332 -5.38 -18.88 17.18
C ASP A 332 -6.15 -19.90 16.32
N TYR A 333 -7.30 -19.45 15.80
CA TYR A 333 -8.14 -20.20 14.90
C TYR A 333 -8.23 -19.47 13.56
N PRO A 334 -7.37 -19.83 12.58
CA PRO A 334 -7.19 -19.14 11.30
C PRO A 334 -8.45 -18.94 10.48
N LEU A 335 -9.55 -19.62 10.81
CA LEU A 335 -10.80 -19.62 10.07
C LEU A 335 -11.77 -18.54 10.53
N GLY A 336 -11.82 -18.32 11.85
CA GLY A 336 -12.63 -17.28 12.47
C GLY A 336 -11.87 -15.97 12.66
N ASP A 337 -10.58 -15.94 12.33
CA ASP A 337 -9.71 -14.78 12.47
C ASP A 337 -9.98 -13.76 11.34
N ILE A 338 -10.99 -12.92 11.56
CA ILE A 338 -11.48 -11.91 10.62
C ILE A 338 -11.42 -10.48 11.18
N GLY A 339 -10.81 -10.34 12.36
CA GLY A 339 -10.69 -9.11 13.14
C GLY A 339 -9.24 -8.82 13.53
N PRO A 340 -8.92 -7.57 13.94
CA PRO A 340 -9.72 -6.36 13.70
C PRO A 340 -9.75 -5.97 12.21
N PHE A 341 -8.85 -6.54 11.39
CA PHE A 341 -8.83 -6.37 9.94
C PHE A 341 -9.32 -7.63 9.22
N ALA A 342 -9.82 -7.47 7.99
CA ALA A 342 -10.43 -8.57 7.24
C ALA A 342 -9.49 -9.77 6.95
N TRP A 343 -8.19 -9.60 7.15
CA TRP A 343 -7.17 -10.65 6.98
C TRP A 343 -6.70 -11.27 8.31
N GLY A 344 -7.29 -10.88 9.44
CA GLY A 344 -6.96 -11.42 10.75
C GLY A 344 -5.64 -10.91 11.32
N ASP A 345 -5.44 -11.12 12.63
CA ASP A 345 -4.20 -10.82 13.35
C ASP A 345 -3.56 -12.03 14.05
N GLY A 346 -4.13 -13.23 13.84
CA GLY A 346 -3.76 -14.47 14.51
C GLY A 346 -4.63 -14.82 15.71
N THR A 347 -5.67 -14.04 16.00
CA THR A 347 -6.61 -14.30 17.11
C THR A 347 -8.05 -14.08 16.66
N VAL A 348 -8.96 -15.00 17.01
CA VAL A 348 -10.39 -14.76 16.76
C VAL A 348 -10.94 -13.66 17.66
N ASP A 349 -11.16 -12.49 17.06
CA ASP A 349 -11.82 -11.33 17.66
C ASP A 349 -12.61 -10.49 16.61
N VAL A 350 -13.07 -9.29 16.99
CA VAL A 350 -13.88 -8.38 16.12
C VAL A 350 -13.43 -6.94 16.16
#